data_AF-A0A7W9J6K9-F1
#
_entry.id   AF-A0A7W9J6K9-F1
#
_cell.length_a   1.000
_cell.length_b   1.000
_cell.length_c   1.000
_cell.angle_alpha   90.00
_cell.angle_beta   90.00
_cell.angle_gamma   90.00
#
_symmetry.space_group_name_H-M   'P 1'
#
loop_
_entity.id
_entity.type
_entity.pdbx_description
1 polymer ?
#
loop_
_entity_poly.entity_id
_entity_poly.type
_entity_poly.pdbx_seq_one_letter_code
_entity_poly.pdbx_strand_id
1 'polypeptide(L)'
;MSVVEQLRGQLHAVAQDANQGAASLGGFQNKFSQASQQVLALIQGSATGADRDIAEVLDAASKSLASAVDSLQIASHKCGQYAQQI
;
A
#
# COMPACT_ATOMS: atom_id res chain seq x y z
N MET A 1 -9.39 -25.47 23.87
CA MET A 1 -9.44 -24.50 22.74
C MET A 1 -9.63 -25.28 21.47
N SER A 2 -10.64 -24.92 20.68
CA SER A 2 -10.93 -25.56 19.41
C SER A 2 -10.02 -25.01 18.29
N VAL A 3 -9.77 -25.81 17.25
CA VAL A 3 -9.03 -25.38 16.05
C VAL A 3 -9.68 -24.16 15.39
N VAL A 4 -11.01 -24.05 15.48
CA VAL A 4 -11.79 -22.92 14.95
C VAL A 4 -11.51 -21.62 15.72
N GLU A 5 -11.47 -21.67 17.05
CA GLU A 5 -11.12 -20.49 17.86
C GLU A 5 -9.68 -20.02 17.58
N GLN A 6 -8.74 -20.96 17.43
CA GLN A 6 -7.36 -20.63 17.07
C GLN A 6 -7.27 -19.97 15.69
N LEU A 7 -7.98 -20.53 14.70
CA LEU A 7 -8.06 -19.96 13.35
C LEU A 7 -8.68 -18.56 13.35
N ARG A 8 -9.78 -18.35 14.08
CA ARG A 8 -10.42 -17.04 14.22
C ARG A 8 -9.46 -16.00 14.80
N GLY A 9 -8.71 -16.36 15.85
CA GLY A 9 -7.67 -15.48 16.41
C GLY A 9 -6.59 -15.13 15.41
N GLN A 10 -6.13 -16.10 14.61
CA GLN A 10 -5.09 -15.90 13.61
C GLN A 10 -5.56 -15.03 12.43
N LEU A 11 -6.80 -15.22 11.98
CA LEU A 11 -7.43 -14.37 10.97
C LEU A 11 -7.58 -12.93 11.44
N HIS A 12 -7.94 -12.73 12.71
CA HIS A 12 -8.05 -11.40 13.29
C HIS A 12 -6.69 -10.69 13.37
N ALA A 13 -5.64 -11.41 13.77
CA ALA A 13 -4.28 -10.89 13.77
C ALA A 13 -3.84 -10.47 12.36
N VAL A 14 -3.98 -11.35 11.36
CA VAL A 14 -3.67 -11.02 9.96
C VAL A 14 -4.46 -9.82 9.46
N ALA A 15 -5.76 -9.74 9.80
CA ALA A 15 -6.58 -8.60 9.41
C ALA A 15 -6.09 -7.29 10.04
N GLN A 16 -5.65 -7.32 11.30
CA GLN A 16 -5.13 -6.17 12.01
C GLN A 16 -3.77 -5.73 11.43
N ASP A 17 -2.84 -6.66 11.23
CA ASP A 17 -1.54 -6.40 10.59
C ASP A 17 -1.71 -5.81 9.19
N ALA A 18 -2.59 -6.39 8.37
CA ALA A 18 -2.86 -5.88 7.03
C ALA A 18 -3.43 -4.45 7.05
N ASN A 19 -4.34 -4.14 7.99
CA ASN A 19 -4.91 -2.80 8.12
C ASN A 19 -3.86 -1.78 8.60
N GLN A 20 -3.00 -2.17 9.55
CA GLN A 20 -1.87 -1.35 10.00
C GLN A 20 -0.89 -1.09 8.86
N GLY A 21 -0.52 -2.13 8.11
CA GLY A 21 0.33 -2.03 6.93
C GLY A 21 -0.27 -1.10 5.87
N ALA A 22 -1.57 -1.24 5.57
CA ALA A 22 -2.28 -0.36 4.65
C ALA A 22 -2.26 1.11 5.11
N ALA A 23 -2.48 1.36 6.41
CA ALA A 23 -2.45 2.72 6.96
C ALA A 23 -1.04 3.33 6.90
N SER A 24 -0.01 2.57 7.25
CA SER A 24 1.39 3.01 7.14
C SER A 24 1.79 3.28 5.69
N LEU A 25 1.42 2.39 4.76
CA LEU A 25 1.69 2.57 3.33
C LEU A 25 0.89 3.73 2.74
N GLY A 26 -0.35 3.96 3.16
CA GLY A 26 -1.14 5.12 2.74
C GLY A 26 -0.54 6.44 3.23
N GLY A 27 -0.04 6.48 4.47
CA GLY A 27 0.71 7.62 4.99
C GLY A 27 2.02 7.85 4.23
N PHE A 28 2.73 6.78 3.88
CA PHE A 28 3.94 6.85 3.07
C PHE A 28 3.65 7.28 1.63
N GLN A 29 2.56 6.82 1.02
CA GLN A 29 2.14 7.17 -0.34
C GLN A 29 1.99 8.69 -0.49
N ASN A 30 1.37 9.36 0.48
CA ASN A 30 1.24 10.83 0.47
C ASN A 30 2.60 11.52 0.48
N LYS A 31 3.52 11.06 1.34
CA LYS A 31 4.89 11.61 1.42
C LYS A 31 5.67 11.34 0.13
N PHE A 32 5.57 10.13 -0.40
CA PHE A 32 6.21 9.71 -1.64
C PHE A 32 5.72 10.53 -2.83
N SER A 33 4.40 10.75 -2.93
CA SER A 33 3.81 11.58 -3.98
C SER A 33 4.31 13.02 -3.89
N GLN A 34 4.37 13.60 -2.69
CA GLN A 34 4.87 14.96 -2.50
C GLN A 34 6.37 15.08 -2.87
N ALA A 35 7.19 14.13 -2.43
CA ALA A 35 8.62 14.08 -2.79
C ALA A 35 8.82 13.88 -4.30
N SER A 36 8.03 13.00 -4.92
CA SER A 36 8.08 12.74 -6.36
C SER A 36 7.73 14.00 -7.16
N GLN A 37 6.71 14.76 -6.74
CA GLN A 37 6.37 16.04 -7.37
C GLN A 37 7.48 17.08 -7.24
N GLN A 38 8.18 17.14 -6.11
CA GLN A 38 9.33 18.02 -5.94
C GLN A 38 10.47 17.64 -6.89
N VAL A 39 10.77 16.36 -7.02
CA VAL A 39 11.76 15.87 -7.99
C VAL A 39 11.33 16.23 -9.42
N LEU A 40 10.06 15.99 -9.77
CA LEU A 40 9.52 16.32 -11.09
C LEU A 40 9.61 17.82 -11.41
N ALA A 41 9.36 18.69 -10.43
CA ALA A 41 9.48 20.12 -10.58
C ALA A 41 10.95 20.58 -10.80
N LEU A 42 11.92 19.89 -10.18
CA LEU A 42 13.34 20.18 -10.36
C LEU A 42 13.85 19.74 -11.74
N ILE A 43 13.35 18.62 -12.25
CA ILE A 43 13.79 18.06 -13.55
C ILE A 43 13.02 18.60 -14.75
N GLN A 44 11.86 19.26 -14.56
CA GLN A 44 11.10 19.90 -15.64
C GLN A 44 11.89 20.99 -16.41
N GLY A 45 13.03 21.46 -15.88
CA GLY A 45 13.95 22.37 -16.57
C GLY A 45 15.11 21.70 -17.31
N SER A 46 15.29 20.38 -17.14
CA SER A 46 16.35 19.61 -17.78
C SER A 46 15.81 19.02 -19.09
N ALA A 47 16.49 19.29 -20.21
CA ALA A 47 16.06 18.85 -21.55
C ALA A 47 16.59 17.44 -21.88
N THR A 48 16.59 16.51 -20.91
CA THR A 48 17.23 15.20 -21.06
C THR A 48 16.25 14.04 -20.99
N GLY A 49 16.50 12.99 -21.79
CA GLY A 49 15.67 11.77 -21.79
C GLY A 49 15.63 11.04 -20.43
N ALA A 50 16.60 11.29 -19.56
CA ALA A 50 16.64 10.77 -18.19
C ALA A 50 15.52 11.34 -17.31
N ASP A 51 15.06 12.57 -17.57
CA ASP A 51 13.99 13.20 -16.79
C ASP A 51 12.65 12.48 -17.01
N ARG A 52 12.45 12.01 -18.25
CA ARG A 52 11.29 11.18 -18.62
C ARG A 52 11.34 9.80 -17.96
N ASP A 53 12.49 9.15 -17.98
CA ASP A 53 12.69 7.85 -17.32
C ASP A 53 12.36 7.93 -15.82
N ILE A 54 12.90 8.93 -15.12
CA ILE A 54 12.60 9.16 -13.71
C ILE A 54 11.12 9.45 -13.48
N ALA A 55 10.48 10.25 -14.34
CA ALA A 55 9.05 10.50 -14.22
C ALA A 55 8.21 9.23 -14.33
N GLU A 56 8.54 8.35 -15.28
CA GLU A 56 7.87 7.07 -15.46
C GLU A 56 8.09 6.14 -14.27
N VAL A 57 9.31 6.09 -13.71
CA VAL A 57 9.64 5.27 -12.53
C VAL A 57 8.90 5.76 -11.28
N LEU A 58 8.84 7.08 -11.04
CA LEU A 58 8.15 7.66 -9.88
C LEU A 58 6.63 7.49 -9.96
N ASP A 59 6.05 7.59 -11.16
CA ASP A 59 4.63 7.31 -11.40
C ASP A 59 4.31 5.83 -11.17
N ALA A 60 5.12 4.91 -11.72
CA ALA A 60 4.96 3.48 -11.54
C ALA A 60 5.05 3.06 -10.07
N ALA A 61 6.00 3.63 -9.33
CA ALA A 61 6.14 3.41 -7.89
C ALA A 61 4.90 3.89 -7.12
N SER A 62 4.37 5.08 -7.46
CA SER A 62 3.16 5.64 -6.84
C SER A 62 1.94 4.75 -7.05
N LYS A 63 1.76 4.22 -8.27
CA LYS A 63 0.67 3.28 -8.60
C LYS A 63 0.81 1.93 -7.89
N SER A 64 2.05 1.43 -7.77
CA SER A 64 2.33 0.19 -7.06
C SER A 64 2.01 0.32 -5.57
N LEU A 65 2.36 1.45 -4.95
CA LEU A 65 2.00 1.77 -3.57
C LEU A 65 0.48 1.80 -3.38
N ALA A 66 -0.25 2.47 -4.26
CA ALA A 66 -1.72 2.51 -4.22
C ALA A 66 -2.32 1.09 -4.28
N SER A 67 -1.82 0.27 -5.20
CA SER A 67 -2.27 -1.11 -5.39
C SER A 67 -1.97 -1.99 -4.17
N ALA A 68 -0.83 -1.78 -3.52
CA ALA A 68 -0.46 -2.51 -2.31
C ALA A 68 -1.36 -2.13 -1.13
N VAL A 69 -1.67 -0.84 -0.95
CA VAL A 69 -2.62 -0.38 0.08
C VAL A 69 -4.00 -1.02 -0.14
N ASP A 70 -4.54 -0.95 -1.35
CA ASP A 70 -5.83 -1.55 -1.70
C ASP A 70 -5.84 -3.06 -1.44
N SER A 71 -4.79 -3.76 -1.88
CA SER A 71 -4.66 -5.21 -1.66
C SER A 71 -4.66 -5.60 -0.18
N LEU A 72 -3.97 -4.82 0.67
CA LEU A 72 -3.96 -5.04 2.12
C LEU A 72 -5.30 -4.73 2.77
N GLN A 73 -6.02 -3.70 2.31
CA GLN A 73 -7.38 -3.39 2.77
C GLN A 73 -8.35 -4.52 2.41
N ILE A 74 -8.29 -5.03 1.19
CA ILE A 74 -9.09 -6.18 0.75
C ILE A 74 -8.78 -7.42 1.59
N ALA A 75 -7.50 -7.71 1.82
CA ALA A 75 -7.07 -8.84 2.64
C ALA A 75 -7.62 -8.73 4.07
N SER A 76 -7.47 -7.55 4.69
CA SER A 76 -8.02 -7.28 6.03
C SER A 76 -9.53 -7.52 6.09
N HIS A 77 -10.26 -6.97 5.11
CA HIS A 77 -11.71 -7.13 5.04
C HIS A 77 -12.12 -8.59 4.88
N LYS A 78 -11.51 -9.33 3.96
CA LYS A 78 -11.82 -10.74 3.71
C LYS A 78 -11.47 -11.64 4.90
N CYS A 79 -10.33 -11.41 5.55
CA CYS A 79 -9.96 -12.13 6.77
C CYS A 79 -10.95 -11.87 7.90
N GLY A 80 -11.39 -10.62 8.08
CA GLY A 80 -12.42 -10.26 9.05
C GLY A 80 -13.78 -10.90 8.75
N GLN A 81 -14.23 -10.88 7.50
CA GLN A 81 -15.47 -11.53 7.08
C GLN A 81 -15.43 -13.04 7.28
N TYR A 82 -14.34 -13.69 6.87
CA TYR A 82 -14.21 -15.14 7.02
C TYR A 82 -14.21 -15.55 8.50
N ALA A 83 -13.54 -14.80 9.37
CA ALA A 83 -13.54 -15.01 10.82
C ALA A 83 -14.93 -14.89 11.47
N GLN A 84 -15.85 -14.12 10.87
CA GLN A 84 -17.25 -13.99 11.33
C GLN A 84 -18.15 -15.13 10.84
N GLN A 85 -17.77 -15.81 9.76
CA GLN A 85 -18.56 -16.88 9.13
C GLN A 85 -18.23 -18.27 9.68
N ILE A 86 -17.05 -18.46 10.26
CA ILE A 86 -16.61 -19.68 10.95
C ILE A 86 -16.86 -19.58 12.45
#